data_AF-A0AAW5EL10-F1
#
_entry.id   AF-A0AAW5EL10-F1
#
_cell.length_a   1.000
_cell.length_b   1.000
_cell.length_c   1.000
_cell.angle_alpha   90.00
_cell.angle_beta   90.00
_cell.angle_gamma   90.00
#
_symmetry.space_group_name_H-M   'P 1'
#
loop_
_entity.id
_entity.type
_entity.pdbx_description
1 polymer ?
#
loop_
_entity_poly.entity_id
_entity_poly.type
_entity_poly.pdbx_seq_one_letter_code
_entity_poly.pdbx_strand_id
1 'polypeptide(L)' 'IYLYENLNNEDRAQLKNLFQKDLNNDEKIWIQTKFEETKALNKAILEAKEYAHQAALAIKDFSNEKLQDIIQAMIDRDF' A
#
# COMPACT_ATOMS: atom_id res chain seq x y z
N ILE A 1 -3.56 5.68 4.07
CA ILE A 1 -2.79 6.58 4.97
C ILE A 1 -1.76 7.38 4.18
N TYR A 2 -0.81 6.76 3.48
CA TYR A 2 0.25 7.50 2.75
C TYR A 2 -0.23 8.53 1.73
N LEU A 3 -1.34 8.27 1.03
CA LEU A 3 -1.90 9.27 0.12
C LEU A 3 -2.19 10.57 0.87
N TYR A 4 -3.04 10.50 1.89
CA TYR A 4 -3.45 11.66 2.69
C TYR A 4 -2.27 12.43 3.30
N GLU A 5 -1.26 11.74 3.80
CA GLU A 5 -0.06 12.36 4.38
C GLU A 5 0.71 13.22 3.39
N ASN A 6 0.72 12.85 2.11
CA ASN A 6 1.48 13.54 1.06
C ASN A 6 0.65 14.54 0.24
N LEU A 7 -0.64 14.71 0.57
CA LEU A 7 -1.49 15.71 -0.07
C LEU A 7 -1.36 17.09 0.60
N ASN A 8 -1.56 18.15 -0.18
CA ASN A 8 -1.74 19.51 0.34
C ASN A 8 -3.11 19.65 1.05
N ASN A 9 -3.38 20.81 1.66
CA ASN A 9 -4.61 21.00 2.45
C ASN A 9 -5.90 20.92 1.62
N GLU A 10 -5.89 21.41 0.37
CA GLU A 10 -7.05 21.37 -0.53
C GLU A 10 -7.35 19.93 -0.97
N ASP A 11 -6.33 19.21 -1.43
CA ASP A 11 -6.44 17.81 -1.84
C ASP A 11 -6.81 16.92 -0.64
N ARG A 12 -6.35 17.21 0.58
CA ARG A 12 -6.79 16.51 1.79
C ARG A 12 -8.26 16.73 2.08
N ALA A 13 -8.77 17.95 1.90
CA ALA A 13 -10.19 18.26 2.06
C ALA A 13 -11.01 17.51 0.99
N GLN A 14 -10.54 17.50 -0.26
CA GLN A 14 -11.16 16.72 -1.32
C GLN A 14 -11.19 15.23 -0.98
N LEU A 15 -10.06 14.63 -0.58
CA LEU A 15 -10.00 13.22 -0.22
C LEU A 15 -10.95 12.86 0.95
N LYS A 16 -11.11 13.77 1.92
CA LYS A 16 -12.10 13.60 3.01
C LYS A 16 -13.54 13.63 2.48
N ASN A 17 -13.85 14.50 1.52
CA ASN A 17 -15.18 14.57 0.91
C ASN A 17 -15.54 13.31 0.11
N LEU A 18 -14.53 12.55 -0.35
CA LEU A 18 -14.72 11.28 -1.05
C LEU A 18 -14.96 10.09 -0.10
N PHE A 19 -14.80 10.27 1.22
CA PHE A 19 -14.95 9.18 2.19
C PHE A 19 -16.41 8.69 2.26
N GLN A 20 -16.60 7.36 2.22
CA GLN A 20 -17.91 6.68 2.26
C GLN A 20 -18.88 7.06 1.13
N LYS A 21 -18.38 7.68 0.05
CA LYS A 21 -19.18 8.06 -1.12
C LYS A 21 -19.01 7.04 -2.25
N ASP A 22 -20.09 6.78 -2.99
CA ASP A 22 -20.00 6.13 -4.30
C ASP A 22 -19.32 7.08 -5.30
N LEU A 23 -18.11 6.71 -5.72
CA LEU A 23 -17.30 7.55 -6.58
C LEU A 23 -17.75 7.46 -8.04
N ASN A 24 -17.90 8.62 -8.66
CA ASN A 24 -18.04 8.70 -10.11
C ASN A 24 -16.69 8.46 -10.81
N ASN A 25 -16.69 8.46 -12.15
CA ASN A 25 -15.46 8.17 -12.92
C ASN A 25 -14.39 9.25 -12.72
N ASP A 26 -14.75 10.53 -12.68
CA ASP A 26 -13.80 11.62 -12.51
C ASP A 26 -13.14 11.57 -11.12
N GLU A 27 -13.91 11.22 -10.08
CA GLU A 27 -13.41 11.04 -8.73
C GLU A 27 -12.46 9.84 -8.61
N LYS A 28 -12.76 8.73 -9.31
CA LYS A 28 -11.85 7.57 -9.39
C LYS A 28 -10.55 7.95 -10.08
N ILE A 29 -10.63 8.65 -11.21
CA ILE A 29 -9.46 9.13 -11.95
C ILE A 29 -8.64 10.06 -11.05
N TRP A 30 -9.28 11.00 -10.36
CA TRP A 30 -8.60 11.91 -9.45
C TRP A 30 -7.83 11.15 -8.36
N ILE A 31 -8.45 10.15 -7.71
CA ILE A 31 -7.76 9.34 -6.70
C ILE A 31 -6.57 8.60 -7.31
N GLN A 32 -6.73 7.99 -8.48
CA GLN A 32 -5.64 7.28 -9.19
C GLN A 32 -4.47 8.22 -9.52
N THR A 33 -4.75 9.39 -10.08
CA THR A 33 -3.74 10.41 -10.36
C THR A 33 -3.01 10.84 -9.08
N LYS A 34 -3.73 11.04 -7.97
CA LYS A 34 -3.10 11.40 -6.70
C LYS A 34 -2.24 10.27 -6.13
N PHE A 35 -2.60 9.00 -6.33
CA PHE A 35 -1.75 7.87 -5.98
C PHE A 35 -0.44 7.85 -6.78
N GLU A 36 -0.50 8.15 -8.08
CA GLU A 36 0.67 8.23 -8.97
C GLU A 36 1.57 9.42 -8.60
N GLU A 37 0.99 10.63 -8.48
CA GLU A 37 1.71 11.86 -8.13
C GLU A 37 2.47 11.73 -6.81
N THR A 38 1.83 11.17 -5.80
CA THR A 38 2.41 11.02 -4.45
C THR A 38 3.26 9.76 -4.30
N LYS A 39 3.25 8.86 -5.29
CA LYS A 39 3.84 7.52 -5.22
C LYS A 39 3.40 6.73 -3.97
N ALA A 40 2.19 7.02 -3.47
CA ALA A 40 1.70 6.44 -2.23
C ALA A 40 1.51 4.91 -2.33
N LEU A 41 1.19 4.40 -3.52
CA LEU A 41 1.12 2.96 -3.78
C LEU A 41 2.51 2.30 -3.67
N ASN A 42 3.53 2.90 -4.27
CA ASN A 42 4.91 2.39 -4.19
C ASN A 42 5.40 2.34 -2.74
N LYS A 43 5.06 3.35 -1.93
CA LYS A 43 5.40 3.37 -0.50
C LYS A 43 4.73 2.21 0.25
N ALA A 44 3.45 1.94 -0.01
CA ALA A 44 2.75 0.81 0.59
C ALA A 44 3.35 -0.55 0.17
N ILE A 45 3.71 -0.70 -1.11
CA ILE A 45 4.35 -1.92 -1.63
C ILE A 45 5.70 -2.13 -0.95
N LEU A 46 6.52 -1.08 -0.84
CA LEU A 46 7.83 -1.17 -0.19
C LEU A 46 7.70 -1.57 1.29
N GLU A 47 6.76 -0.98 2.02
CA GLU A 47 6.54 -1.33 3.42
C GLU A 47 6.03 -2.77 3.58
N ALA A 48 5.14 -3.23 2.69
CA ALA A 48 4.69 -4.63 2.68
C ALA A 48 5.86 -5.61 2.44
N LYS A 49 6.78 -5.28 1.51
CA LYS A 49 7.99 -6.08 1.26
C LYS A 49 8.93 -6.06 2.46
N GLU A 50 9.11 -4.91 3.10
CA GLU A 50 9.92 -4.80 4.33
C GLU A 50 9.36 -5.70 5.43
N TYR A 51 8.05 -5.66 5.69
CA TYR A 51 7.44 -6.56 6.67
C TYR A 51 7.61 -8.04 6.31
N ALA A 52 7.53 -8.40 5.03
CA ALA A 52 7.78 -9.78 4.59
C ALA A 52 9.23 -10.20 4.86
N HIS A 53 10.22 -9.33 4.61
CA HIS A 53 11.61 -9.59 4.95
C HIS A 53 11.82 -9.74 6.46
N GLN A 54 11.22 -8.86 7.28
CA GLN A 54 11.30 -8.97 8.74
C GLN A 54 10.65 -10.27 9.24
N ALA A 55 9.53 -10.68 8.65
CA ALA A 55 8.89 -11.95 8.97
C ALA A 55 9.81 -13.13 8.63
N ALA A 56 10.44 -13.14 7.44
CA ALA A 56 11.38 -14.18 7.03
C ALA A 56 12.54 -14.32 8.03
N LEU A 57 13.10 -13.20 8.50
CA LEU A 57 14.16 -13.18 9.51
C LEU A 57 13.68 -13.71 10.86
N ALA A 58 12.49 -13.32 11.29
CA ALA A 58 11.92 -13.74 12.57
C ALA A 58 11.66 -15.25 12.64
N ILE A 59 11.39 -15.89 11.49
CA ILE A 59 11.06 -17.31 11.41
C ILE A 59 12.20 -18.19 10.89
N LYS A 60 13.38 -17.63 10.62
CA LYS A 60 14.50 -18.33 9.98
C LYS A 60 14.95 -19.59 10.72
N ASP A 61 14.87 -19.58 12.05
CA ASP A 61 15.30 -20.66 12.93
C ASP A 61 14.17 -21.67 13.22
N PHE A 62 12.99 -21.45 12.64
CA PHE A 62 11.81 -22.31 12.78
C PHE A 62 11.66 -23.19 11.54
N SER A 63 11.58 -24.51 11.75
CA SER A 63 11.31 -25.48 10.69
C SER A 63 9.83 -25.48 10.30
N ASN A 64 9.34 -24.37 9.73
CA ASN A 64 7.98 -24.23 9.22
C ASN A 64 7.99 -23.76 7.77
N GLU A 65 8.14 -24.74 6.86
CA GLU A 65 8.19 -24.52 5.41
C GLU A 65 6.95 -23.81 4.87
N LYS A 66 5.75 -24.15 5.36
CA LYS A 66 4.51 -23.50 4.90
C LYS A 66 4.51 -21.99 5.18
N LEU A 67 5.06 -21.57 6.31
CA LEU A 67 5.14 -20.15 6.65
C LEU A 67 6.21 -19.45 5.80
N GLN A 68 7.32 -20.13 5.52
CA GLN A 68 8.36 -19.62 4.61
C GLN A 68 7.81 -19.42 3.20
N ASP A 69 7.03 -20.37 2.67
CA ASP A 69 6.40 -20.27 1.34
C ASP A 69 5.45 -19.07 1.23
N ILE A 70 4.62 -18.83 2.26
CA ILE A 70 3.71 -17.69 2.30
C ILE A 70 4.49 -16.37 2.27
N ILE A 71 5.55 -16.26 3.08
CA ILE A 71 6.37 -15.06 3.16
C ILE A 71 7.11 -14.82 1.83
N GLN A 72 7.65 -15.88 1.22
CA GLN A 72 8.33 -15.79 -0.07
C GLN A 72 7.37 -15.32 -1.18
N ALA A 73 6.15 -15.87 -1.22
CA ALA A 73 5.12 -15.42 -2.16
C ALA A 73 4.74 -13.94 -1.96
N MET A 74 4.82 -13.40 -0.74
CA MET A 74 4.61 -11.97 -0.48
C MET A 74 5.77 -11.11 -1.01
N ILE A 75 7.01 -11.57 -0.90
CA ILE A 75 8.21 -10.86 -1.40
C ILE A 75 8.21 -10.80 -2.93
N ASP A 76 7.89 -11.94 -3.56
CA ASP A 76 7.95 -12.13 -5.02
C ASP A 76 6.74 -11.58 -5.76
N ARG A 77 5.73 -11.08 -5.04
CA ARG A 77 4.53 -10.55 -5.68
C ARG A 77 4.85 -9.28 -6.46
N ASP A 78 4.48 -9.31 -7.74
CA ASP A 78 4.36 -8.12 -8.59
C ASP A 78 3.00 -7.44 -8.35
N PHE A 79 3.04 -6.11 -8.27
CA PHE A 79 1.90 -5.24 -7.97
C PHE A 79 1.63 -4.28 -9.12
#